data_AF-A0AAN0IYT2-F1
#
_entry.id   AF-A0AAN0IYT2-F1
#
_cell.length_a   1.000
_cell.length_b   1.000
_cell.length_c   1.000
_cell.angle_alpha   90.00
_cell.angle_beta   90.00
_cell.angle_gamma   90.00
#
_symmetry.space_group_name_H-M   'P 1'
#
loop_
_entity.id
_entity.type
_entity.pdbx_description
1 polymer ?
#
loop_
_entity_poly.entity_id
_entity_poly.type
_entity_poly.pdbx_seq_one_letter_code
_entity_poly.pdbx_strand_id
1 'polypeptide(L)'
;MLICFLQNMELCQELNPSFLRMTNLLAGAREETGDSASETQRRGDRLLFFPCLLTSDRPKELTSQVYQFGWCLQCTREYDFFPPRYFHVLSLHFAFKFSLSKGNRELAEKLNRKCRFWSNGLHWFDGYGVGSLVEIVDESQCVLVMMSCEKGYSDNMVSLRRNVLGEVMSVYKESCPSLEVKELVIDPKELAYPVNTPRERMVYEVLDILSATNEGRPFLVSDTGHKELMEILPDESLSDVSNLSLLGGRDIKELIEVAEEIVTNININIRDLDSVIEELTILNHLPCHIWHDLGLQLGLYQPTLEDINEDNNGDSKKCFRQCMSAWLKREDKVKEKGGPSWSSLATALDKEGRHHIATNIRDKFCK
;
A
#
# COMPACT_ATOMS: atom_id res chain seq x y z
N MET A 1 -21.98 27.03 -13.88
CA MET A 1 -21.12 26.35 -14.88
C MET A 1 -19.70 26.16 -14.35
N LEU A 2 -18.95 27.24 -14.05
CA LEU A 2 -17.56 27.12 -13.54
C LEU A 2 -17.44 26.32 -12.23
N ILE A 3 -18.26 26.61 -11.22
CA ILE A 3 -18.18 25.90 -9.93
C ILE A 3 -18.47 24.40 -10.10
N CYS A 4 -19.49 24.05 -10.87
CA CYS A 4 -19.79 22.65 -11.18
C CYS A 4 -18.62 21.97 -11.91
N PHE A 5 -17.97 22.67 -12.83
CA PHE A 5 -16.77 22.16 -13.49
C PHE A 5 -15.64 21.90 -12.49
N LEU A 6 -15.35 22.84 -11.58
CA LEU A 6 -14.31 22.68 -10.56
C LEU A 6 -14.61 21.53 -9.58
N GLN A 7 -15.88 21.33 -9.22
CA GLN A 7 -16.33 20.21 -8.38
C GLN A 7 -16.22 18.88 -9.11
N ASN A 8 -16.63 18.81 -10.38
CA ASN A 8 -16.50 17.60 -11.20
C ASN A 8 -15.03 17.22 -11.44
N MET A 9 -14.12 18.20 -11.38
CA MET A 9 -12.68 17.99 -11.45
C MET A 9 -12.04 17.76 -10.08
N GLU A 10 -12.82 17.67 -9.00
CA GLU A 10 -12.38 17.45 -7.62
C GLU A 10 -11.28 18.43 -7.17
N LEU A 11 -11.39 19.68 -7.62
CA LEU A 11 -10.48 20.76 -7.23
C LEU A 11 -10.99 21.52 -6.01
N CYS A 12 -12.30 21.51 -5.81
CA CYS A 12 -12.93 22.18 -4.70
C CYS A 12 -14.28 21.57 -4.38
N GLN A 13 -14.80 21.91 -3.21
CA GLN A 13 -16.18 21.59 -2.86
C GLN A 13 -16.82 22.71 -2.06
N GLU A 14 -18.13 22.84 -2.18
CA GLU A 14 -18.91 23.86 -1.49
C GLU A 14 -19.08 23.48 -0.03
N LEU A 15 -18.65 24.36 0.87
CA LEU A 15 -18.74 24.17 2.31
C LEU A 15 -20.00 24.81 2.86
N ASN A 16 -20.62 24.12 3.83
CA ASN A 16 -21.56 24.76 4.72
C ASN A 16 -20.81 25.74 5.65
N PRO A 17 -21.25 27.00 5.81
CA PRO A 17 -20.66 27.93 6.76
C PRO A 17 -20.48 27.38 8.18
N SER A 18 -21.34 26.44 8.63
CA SER A 18 -21.18 25.79 9.94
C SER A 18 -19.88 24.99 10.07
N PHE A 19 -19.38 24.43 8.96
CA PHE A 19 -18.14 23.65 8.92
C PHE A 19 -16.90 24.49 9.24
N LEU A 20 -16.92 25.78 8.90
CA LEU A 20 -15.83 26.69 9.25
C LEU A 20 -15.66 26.82 10.78
N ARG A 21 -16.74 26.72 11.56
CA ARG A 21 -16.66 26.74 13.03
C ARG A 21 -16.04 25.47 13.62
N MET A 22 -16.04 24.39 12.85
CA MET A 22 -15.54 23.08 13.25
C MET A 22 -14.14 22.79 12.72
N THR A 23 -13.55 23.74 11.97
CA THR A 23 -12.25 23.57 11.30
C THR A 23 -11.30 24.73 11.55
N ASN A 24 -10.02 24.52 11.24
CA ASN A 24 -9.01 25.57 11.21
C ASN A 24 -8.91 26.29 9.84
N LEU A 25 -9.94 26.18 8.99
CA LEU A 25 -9.97 26.79 7.66
C LEU A 25 -10.30 28.29 7.68
N LEU A 26 -10.62 28.86 8.85
CA LEU A 26 -10.83 30.30 9.01
C LEU A 26 -9.50 31.05 8.85
N ALA A 27 -9.37 31.79 7.75
CA ALA A 27 -8.24 32.68 7.53
C ALA A 27 -8.33 33.91 8.46
N GLY A 28 -7.46 34.00 9.46
CA GLY A 28 -7.07 35.27 10.08
C GLY A 28 -7.98 35.86 11.17
N ALA A 29 -8.21 35.15 12.28
CA ALA A 29 -8.45 35.83 13.55
C ALA A 29 -7.10 35.98 14.26
N ARG A 30 -6.46 37.14 14.10
CA ARG A 30 -5.55 37.64 15.15
C ARG A 30 -6.33 37.64 16.46
N GLU A 31 -5.64 37.34 17.56
CA GLU A 31 -6.10 37.69 18.90
C GLU A 31 -6.28 39.22 18.97
N GLU A 32 -7.43 39.71 18.54
CA GLU A 32 -7.86 41.07 18.82
C GLU A 32 -9.01 40.96 19.82
N THR A 33 -8.63 41.27 21.07
CA THR A 33 -9.42 41.95 22.09
C THR A 33 -10.89 42.15 21.77
N GLY A 34 -11.74 41.61 22.64
CA GLY A 34 -13.18 41.69 22.53
C GLY A 34 -13.69 43.05 22.09
N ASP A 35 -14.22 43.11 20.87
CA ASP A 35 -15.55 43.59 20.60
C ASP A 35 -15.89 43.31 19.13
N SER A 36 -17.16 42.96 18.89
CA SER A 36 -17.79 42.77 17.58
C SER A 36 -17.16 41.71 16.67
N ALA A 37 -17.68 40.48 16.77
CA ALA A 37 -17.75 39.59 15.63
C ALA A 37 -18.39 40.35 14.46
N SER A 38 -17.57 40.74 13.49
CA SER A 38 -18.03 41.49 12.33
C SER A 38 -19.08 40.68 11.59
N GLU A 39 -20.31 41.16 11.68
CA GLU A 39 -21.51 40.79 10.94
C GLU A 39 -21.34 41.02 9.42
N THR A 40 -20.34 40.39 8.79
CA THR A 40 -20.06 40.58 7.35
C THR A 40 -20.17 39.30 6.53
N GLN A 41 -20.54 38.16 7.12
CA GLN A 41 -21.02 37.03 6.32
C GLN A 41 -22.42 37.35 5.81
N ARG A 42 -22.48 38.04 4.67
CA ARG A 42 -23.72 38.30 3.95
C ARG A 42 -24.41 36.97 3.68
N ARG A 43 -25.68 36.91 4.06
CA ARG A 43 -26.60 35.82 3.79
C ARG A 43 -26.71 35.63 2.26
N GLY A 44 -25.88 34.78 1.67
CA GLY A 44 -25.86 34.53 0.24
C GLY A 44 -24.53 34.09 -0.38
N ASP A 45 -23.39 34.20 0.33
CA ASP A 45 -22.08 33.86 -0.24
C ASP A 45 -21.81 32.34 -0.21
N ARG A 46 -21.44 31.78 -1.36
CA ARG A 46 -21.03 30.37 -1.52
C ARG A 46 -19.57 30.22 -1.10
N LEU A 47 -19.30 29.37 -0.13
CA LEU A 47 -17.95 29.08 0.34
C LEU A 47 -17.40 27.86 -0.40
N LEU A 48 -16.23 27.98 -1.00
CA LEU A 48 -15.55 26.87 -1.69
C LEU A 48 -14.26 26.56 -0.95
N PHE A 49 -14.07 25.28 -0.62
CA PHE A 49 -12.82 24.77 -0.08
C PHE A 49 -11.94 24.22 -1.19
N PHE A 50 -10.73 24.76 -1.29
CA PHE A 50 -9.70 24.30 -2.21
C PHE A 50 -8.55 23.72 -1.38
N PRO A 51 -8.39 22.38 -1.31
CA PRO A 51 -7.32 21.75 -0.54
C PRO A 51 -5.92 22.21 -0.95
N CYS A 52 -5.73 22.56 -2.23
CA CYS A 52 -4.46 23.07 -2.75
C CYS A 52 -4.04 24.43 -2.18
N LEU A 53 -4.92 25.12 -1.45
CA LEU A 53 -4.63 26.38 -0.76
C LEU A 53 -4.25 26.18 0.72
N LEU A 54 -4.20 24.93 1.20
CA LEU A 54 -3.74 24.62 2.55
C LEU A 54 -2.23 24.91 2.65
N THR A 55 -1.88 25.82 3.54
CA THR A 55 -0.49 26.28 3.76
C THR A 55 -0.04 26.15 5.22
N SER A 56 -0.94 25.75 6.11
CA SER A 56 -0.60 25.52 7.52
C SER A 56 0.43 24.41 7.65
N ASP A 57 1.41 24.61 8.53
CA ASP A 57 2.41 23.60 8.85
C ASP A 57 1.81 22.40 9.60
N ARG A 58 2.51 21.27 9.50
CA ARG A 58 2.22 20.06 10.28
C ARG A 58 2.22 20.38 11.78
N PRO A 59 1.13 20.07 12.51
CA PRO A 59 1.09 20.24 13.96
C PRO A 59 2.13 19.35 14.67
N LYS A 60 2.69 19.82 15.79
CA LYS A 60 3.55 18.98 16.65
C LYS A 60 2.76 18.01 17.52
N GLU A 61 1.55 18.42 17.89
CA GLU A 61 0.62 17.64 18.72
C GLU A 61 -0.81 17.80 18.17
N LEU A 62 -1.52 16.67 18.03
CA LEU A 62 -2.87 16.64 17.47
C LEU A 62 -3.93 16.33 18.54
N THR A 63 -3.68 15.30 19.34
CA THR A 63 -4.59 14.75 20.33
C THR A 63 -3.83 14.32 21.57
N SER A 64 -4.53 14.28 22.72
CA SER A 64 -4.02 13.68 23.95
C SER A 64 -4.34 12.18 24.05
N GLN A 65 -5.17 11.65 23.15
CA GLN A 65 -5.46 10.23 23.07
C GLN A 65 -4.27 9.47 22.48
N VAL A 66 -4.02 8.29 23.02
CA VAL A 66 -3.00 7.38 22.50
C VAL A 66 -3.55 6.71 21.24
N TYR A 67 -2.77 6.70 20.16
CA TYR A 67 -3.10 5.98 18.95
C TYR A 67 -3.07 4.47 19.22
N GLN A 68 -4.08 3.76 18.73
CA GLN A 68 -4.26 2.32 18.92
C GLN A 68 -4.10 1.55 17.61
N PHE A 69 -4.22 2.23 16.47
CA PHE A 69 -4.02 1.65 15.15
C PHE A 69 -3.21 2.59 14.26
N GLY A 70 -2.34 2.01 13.44
CA GLY A 70 -1.60 2.70 12.40
C GLY A 70 -1.45 1.83 11.16
N TRP A 71 -1.61 2.43 9.99
CA TRP A 71 -1.50 1.78 8.69
C TRP A 71 -0.85 2.72 7.69
N CYS A 72 -0.14 2.15 6.73
CA CYS A 72 0.57 2.88 5.68
C CYS A 72 0.30 2.28 4.30
N LEU A 73 0.12 3.14 3.31
CA LEU A 73 0.29 2.81 1.89
C LEU A 73 1.63 3.38 1.44
N GLN A 74 2.63 2.51 1.27
CA GLN A 74 4.00 2.93 0.98
C GLN A 74 4.40 2.57 -0.45
N CYS A 75 5.00 3.50 -1.18
CA CYS A 75 5.62 3.23 -2.46
C CYS A 75 6.74 2.18 -2.30
N THR A 76 6.83 1.24 -3.25
CA THR A 76 7.87 0.20 -3.23
C THR A 76 9.17 0.68 -3.87
N ARG A 77 9.10 1.65 -4.78
CA ARG A 77 10.24 2.20 -5.52
C ARG A 77 10.73 3.51 -4.91
N GLU A 78 12.05 3.67 -4.82
CA GLU A 78 12.73 4.83 -4.21
C GLU A 78 12.35 6.19 -4.84
N TYR A 79 11.89 6.21 -6.09
CA TYR A 79 11.56 7.46 -6.81
C TYR A 79 10.08 7.58 -7.16
N ASP A 80 9.24 6.73 -6.57
CA ASP A 80 7.79 6.83 -6.70
C ASP A 80 7.24 7.73 -5.57
N PHE A 81 6.32 8.61 -5.95
CA PHE A 81 5.72 9.60 -5.03
C PHE A 81 4.23 9.73 -5.30
N PHE A 82 3.43 9.81 -4.24
CA PHE A 82 2.03 10.20 -4.33
C PHE A 82 1.94 11.65 -4.84
N PRO A 83 1.20 11.91 -5.93
CA PRO A 83 1.08 13.26 -6.46
C PRO A 83 0.29 14.14 -5.48
N PRO A 84 0.57 15.45 -5.38
CA PRO A 84 -0.19 16.35 -4.49
C PRO A 84 -1.71 16.31 -4.74
N ARG A 85 -2.11 16.07 -5.99
CA ARG A 85 -3.52 15.92 -6.38
C ARG A 85 -4.21 14.77 -5.63
N TYR A 86 -3.50 13.67 -5.36
CA TYR A 86 -4.01 12.55 -4.58
C TYR A 86 -4.46 13.01 -3.19
N PHE A 87 -3.62 13.76 -2.47
CA PHE A 87 -3.98 14.32 -1.17
C PHE A 87 -5.16 15.30 -1.24
N HIS A 88 -5.23 16.13 -2.29
CA HIS A 88 -6.32 17.07 -2.45
C HIS A 88 -7.67 16.36 -2.59
N VAL A 89 -7.73 15.29 -3.39
CA VAL A 89 -8.94 14.48 -3.56
C VAL A 89 -9.30 13.79 -2.23
N LEU A 90 -8.33 13.15 -1.55
CA LEU A 90 -8.56 12.57 -0.22
C LEU A 90 -9.11 13.60 0.77
N SER A 91 -8.56 14.82 0.78
CA SER A 91 -9.00 15.89 1.67
C SER A 91 -10.45 16.27 1.43
N LEU A 92 -10.89 16.34 0.16
CA LEU A 92 -12.29 16.55 -0.17
C LEU A 92 -13.14 15.37 0.26
N HIS A 93 -12.72 14.13 -0.02
CA HIS A 93 -13.50 12.95 0.32
C HIS A 93 -13.69 12.83 1.84
N PHE A 94 -12.62 12.99 2.63
CA PHE A 94 -12.69 12.91 4.10
C PHE A 94 -13.46 14.06 4.73
N ALA A 95 -13.24 15.30 4.25
CA ALA A 95 -13.95 16.48 4.74
C ALA A 95 -15.49 16.33 4.61
N PHE A 96 -15.97 15.58 3.62
CA PHE A 96 -17.40 15.48 3.36
C PHE A 96 -18.03 14.14 3.72
N LYS A 97 -17.33 13.02 3.50
CA LYS A 97 -17.86 11.69 3.76
C LYS A 97 -17.88 11.37 5.26
N PHE A 98 -16.87 11.84 6.00
CA PHE A 98 -16.67 11.41 7.39
C PHE A 98 -16.81 12.53 8.41
N SER A 99 -16.49 13.79 8.07
CA SER A 99 -16.74 14.91 8.98
C SER A 99 -18.11 15.61 8.85
N LEU A 100 -18.95 15.23 7.86
CA LEU A 100 -20.29 15.82 7.64
C LEU A 100 -21.43 14.79 7.69
N SER A 101 -21.28 13.67 8.41
CA SER A 101 -22.28 12.59 8.41
C SER A 101 -23.71 13.15 8.60
N LYS A 102 -24.61 12.80 7.66
CA LYS A 102 -26.00 13.31 7.57
C LYS A 102 -26.92 12.84 8.71
N GLY A 103 -26.36 12.30 9.79
CA GLY A 103 -27.10 11.62 10.86
C GLY A 103 -27.12 12.43 12.14
N ASN A 104 -28.28 13.02 12.42
CA ASN A 104 -28.67 13.61 13.70
C ASN A 104 -28.05 14.98 14.06
N ARG A 105 -28.85 16.02 13.82
CA ARG A 105 -28.55 17.44 14.09
C ARG A 105 -28.20 17.71 15.57
N GLU A 106 -28.78 16.94 16.49
CA GLU A 106 -28.56 17.07 17.94
C GLU A 106 -27.22 16.47 18.40
N LEU A 107 -26.72 15.44 17.69
CA LEU A 107 -25.39 14.89 17.86
C LEU A 107 -24.33 15.79 17.19
N ALA A 108 -24.67 16.35 16.02
CA ALA A 108 -23.89 17.35 15.28
C ALA A 108 -23.67 18.66 16.06
N GLU A 109 -24.59 19.05 16.94
CA GLU A 109 -24.44 20.21 17.83
C GLU A 109 -23.62 19.90 19.10
N LYS A 110 -23.61 18.64 19.56
CA LYS A 110 -22.67 18.17 20.60
C LYS A 110 -21.24 17.96 20.06
N LEU A 111 -21.10 17.80 18.74
CA LEU A 111 -19.90 17.58 17.94
C LEU A 111 -18.96 18.81 17.80
N ASN A 112 -19.01 19.75 18.75
CA ASN A 112 -17.97 20.76 18.92
C ASN A 112 -16.60 20.10 19.18
N ARG A 113 -15.89 19.54 18.17
CA ARG A 113 -14.45 19.22 18.21
C ARG A 113 -13.84 18.79 16.86
N LYS A 114 -13.45 19.82 16.10
CA LYS A 114 -12.16 20.02 15.41
C LYS A 114 -11.70 18.96 14.39
N CYS A 115 -12.22 19.08 13.17
CA CYS A 115 -11.46 18.63 12.00
C CYS A 115 -10.35 19.66 11.73
N ARG A 116 -9.09 19.23 11.58
CA ARG A 116 -7.94 20.11 11.35
C ARG A 116 -7.27 19.70 10.04
N PHE A 117 -6.93 20.68 9.24
CA PHE A 117 -6.24 20.52 7.97
C PHE A 117 -4.87 21.22 8.01
N TRP A 118 -3.89 20.65 7.33
CA TRP A 118 -2.60 21.27 7.03
C TRP A 118 -2.16 20.83 5.63
N SER A 119 -1.01 21.30 5.16
CA SER A 119 -0.57 21.15 3.76
C SER A 119 -0.60 19.73 3.19
N ASN A 120 -0.41 18.72 4.03
CA ASN A 120 -0.28 17.30 3.64
C ASN A 120 -1.07 16.34 4.54
N GLY A 121 -1.94 16.84 5.42
CA GLY A 121 -2.74 15.97 6.27
C GLY A 121 -3.99 16.59 6.84
N LEU A 122 -4.84 15.72 7.39
CA LEU A 122 -6.02 16.10 8.12
C LEU A 122 -6.28 15.15 9.30
N HIS A 123 -6.84 15.71 10.37
CA HIS A 123 -7.23 14.95 11.55
C HIS A 123 -8.66 15.32 11.91
N TRP A 124 -9.50 14.34 12.24
CA TRP A 124 -10.87 14.57 12.68
C TRP A 124 -11.26 13.64 13.83
N PHE A 125 -12.35 14.01 14.50
CA PHE A 125 -13.02 13.18 15.49
C PHE A 125 -14.47 12.99 15.02
N ASP A 126 -14.95 11.75 15.02
CA ASP A 126 -16.25 11.40 14.43
C ASP A 126 -17.45 11.65 15.36
N GLY A 127 -17.20 12.00 16.64
CA GLY A 127 -18.23 12.19 17.66
C GLY A 127 -18.74 10.91 18.32
N TYR A 128 -18.28 9.75 17.83
CA TYR A 128 -18.59 8.42 18.34
C TYR A 128 -17.38 7.80 19.05
N GLY A 129 -16.50 8.65 19.58
CA GLY A 129 -15.36 8.21 20.37
C GLY A 129 -14.09 7.97 19.55
N VAL A 130 -14.08 8.19 18.22
CA VAL A 130 -12.94 7.83 17.36
C VAL A 130 -12.26 9.07 16.76
N GLY A 131 -10.96 9.20 16.99
CA GLY A 131 -10.06 10.13 16.33
C GLY A 131 -9.36 9.46 15.14
N SER A 132 -9.23 10.17 14.02
CA SER A 132 -8.61 9.66 12.80
C SER A 132 -7.67 10.71 12.21
N LEU A 133 -6.52 10.24 11.74
CA LEU A 133 -5.48 11.00 11.07
C LEU A 133 -5.25 10.37 9.69
N VAL A 134 -5.24 11.19 8.65
CA VAL A 134 -4.74 10.83 7.32
C VAL A 134 -3.70 11.87 6.91
N GLU A 135 -2.49 11.43 6.59
CA GLU A 135 -1.38 12.32 6.28
C GLU A 135 -0.46 11.69 5.23
N ILE A 136 0.04 12.48 4.29
CA ILE A 136 1.13 12.07 3.40
C ILE A 136 2.46 12.40 4.06
N VAL A 137 3.28 11.38 4.30
CA VAL A 137 4.58 11.48 4.98
C VAL A 137 5.69 10.93 4.08
N ASP A 138 6.91 10.85 4.62
CA ASP A 138 8.08 10.27 3.95
C ASP A 138 8.34 10.90 2.56
N GLU A 139 8.44 12.23 2.51
CA GLU A 139 8.65 12.98 1.26
C GLU A 139 7.61 12.69 0.15
N SER A 140 6.40 12.29 0.54
CA SER A 140 5.31 11.86 -0.34
C SER A 140 5.38 10.43 -0.84
N GLN A 141 6.17 9.57 -0.21
CA GLN A 141 6.22 8.14 -0.53
C GLN A 141 5.26 7.29 0.29
N CYS A 142 4.58 7.89 1.28
CA CYS A 142 3.75 7.14 2.20
C CYS A 142 2.46 7.88 2.55
N VAL A 143 1.33 7.20 2.43
CA VAL A 143 0.04 7.64 3.00
C VAL A 143 -0.11 6.98 4.35
N LEU A 144 -0.11 7.77 5.42
CA LEU A 144 -0.25 7.34 6.80
C LEU A 144 -1.70 7.50 7.26
N VAL A 145 -2.24 6.44 7.86
CA VAL A 145 -3.51 6.46 8.60
C VAL A 145 -3.22 6.09 10.05
N MET A 146 -3.66 6.91 11.01
CA MET A 146 -3.61 6.55 12.43
C MET A 146 -4.96 6.80 13.08
N MET A 147 -5.34 5.94 14.02
CA MET A 147 -6.61 6.03 14.72
C MET A 147 -6.45 5.85 16.22
N SER A 148 -7.24 6.60 16.97
CA SER A 148 -7.38 6.48 18.41
C SER A 148 -8.87 6.35 18.74
N CYS A 149 -9.22 5.61 19.79
CA CYS A 149 -10.58 5.64 20.29
C CYS A 149 -10.65 5.76 21.82
N GLU A 150 -11.77 6.30 22.28
CA GLU A 150 -12.15 6.26 23.68
C GLU A 150 -12.37 4.82 24.13
N LYS A 151 -12.22 4.59 25.44
CA LYS A 151 -12.38 3.25 26.03
C LYS A 151 -13.80 2.73 25.76
N GLY A 152 -13.90 1.55 25.16
CA GLY A 152 -15.16 0.90 24.80
C GLY A 152 -15.70 1.25 23.40
N TYR A 153 -14.94 2.02 22.61
CA TYR A 153 -15.31 2.39 21.24
C TYR A 153 -14.44 1.73 20.17
N SER A 154 -13.77 0.62 20.50
CA SER A 154 -12.92 -0.15 19.59
C SER A 154 -13.70 -0.64 18.37
N ASP A 155 -14.92 -1.14 18.54
CA ASP A 155 -15.77 -1.61 17.43
C ASP A 155 -16.09 -0.48 16.44
N ASN A 156 -16.31 0.74 16.95
CA ASN A 156 -16.52 1.92 16.11
C ASN A 156 -15.24 2.26 15.32
N MET A 157 -14.07 2.16 15.95
CA MET A 157 -12.79 2.36 15.29
C MET A 157 -12.56 1.32 14.20
N VAL A 158 -12.81 0.04 14.45
CA VAL A 158 -12.70 -1.05 13.46
C VAL A 158 -13.62 -0.80 12.26
N SER A 159 -14.86 -0.38 12.52
CA SER A 159 -15.83 -0.03 11.47
C SER A 159 -15.39 1.18 10.65
N LEU A 160 -14.98 2.27 11.31
CA LEU A 160 -14.50 3.48 10.64
C LEU A 160 -13.21 3.22 9.85
N ARG A 161 -12.29 2.42 10.41
CA ARG A 161 -11.05 1.98 9.76
C ARG A 161 -11.33 1.34 8.42
N ARG A 162 -12.29 0.41 8.34
CA ARG A 162 -12.69 -0.21 7.06
C ARG A 162 -13.08 0.83 6.03
N ASN A 163 -13.89 1.81 6.42
CA ASN A 163 -14.36 2.84 5.50
C ASN A 163 -13.25 3.80 5.08
N VAL A 164 -12.36 4.18 6.00
CA VAL A 164 -11.22 5.06 5.73
C VAL A 164 -10.22 4.39 4.80
N LEU A 165 -9.81 3.15 5.10
CA LEU A 165 -8.88 2.40 4.25
C LEU A 165 -9.48 2.12 2.86
N GLY A 166 -10.77 1.79 2.80
CA GLY A 166 -11.49 1.65 1.54
C GLY A 166 -11.45 2.92 0.69
N GLU A 167 -11.65 4.08 1.31
CA GLU A 167 -11.58 5.38 0.63
C GLU A 167 -10.17 5.69 0.11
N VAL A 168 -9.15 5.52 0.96
CA VAL A 168 -7.74 5.72 0.58
C VAL A 168 -7.40 4.88 -0.66
N MET A 169 -7.79 3.61 -0.65
CA MET A 169 -7.50 2.69 -1.74
C MET A 169 -8.34 2.95 -3.00
N SER A 170 -9.58 3.42 -2.86
CA SER A 170 -10.42 3.82 -3.99
C SER A 170 -9.80 4.99 -4.73
N VAL A 171 -9.44 6.06 -4.01
CA VAL A 171 -8.81 7.25 -4.61
C VAL A 171 -7.46 6.89 -5.22
N TYR A 172 -6.73 5.93 -4.65
CA TYR A 172 -5.43 5.49 -5.18
C TYR A 172 -5.60 4.83 -6.54
N LYS A 173 -6.53 3.87 -6.64
CA LYS A 173 -6.86 3.18 -7.88
C LYS A 173 -7.34 4.14 -8.98
N GLU A 174 -8.03 5.21 -8.61
CA GLU A 174 -8.55 6.19 -9.57
C GLU A 174 -7.49 7.23 -9.99
N SER A 175 -6.70 7.71 -9.05
CA SER A 175 -5.80 8.87 -9.26
C SER A 175 -4.39 8.48 -9.67
N CYS A 176 -3.88 7.35 -9.20
CA CYS A 176 -2.49 6.93 -9.42
C CYS A 176 -2.32 5.39 -9.48
N PRO A 177 -3.08 4.68 -10.35
CA PRO A 177 -3.06 3.22 -10.43
C PRO A 177 -1.72 2.62 -10.90
N SER A 178 -0.83 3.43 -11.45
CA SER A 178 0.49 2.99 -11.91
C SER A 178 1.56 3.01 -10.84
N LEU A 179 1.30 3.61 -9.67
CA LEU A 179 2.25 3.60 -8.56
C LEU A 179 2.25 2.21 -7.93
N GLU A 180 3.43 1.63 -7.74
CA GLU A 180 3.54 0.37 -7.03
C GLU A 180 3.63 0.63 -5.53
N VAL A 181 2.72 0.03 -4.78
CA VAL A 181 2.54 0.30 -3.36
C VAL A 181 2.36 -0.99 -2.57
N LYS A 182 2.81 -0.97 -1.32
CA LYS A 182 2.56 -2.00 -0.32
C LYS A 182 1.72 -1.46 0.82
N GLU A 183 0.82 -2.29 1.32
CA GLU A 183 -0.02 -1.99 2.48
C GLU A 183 0.65 -2.54 3.74
N LEU A 184 0.82 -1.70 4.75
CA LEU A 184 1.55 -2.00 5.97
C LEU A 184 0.75 -1.63 7.22
N VAL A 185 0.81 -2.46 8.26
CA VAL A 185 0.28 -2.15 9.61
C VAL A 185 1.44 -1.83 10.54
N ILE A 186 1.38 -0.71 11.24
CA ILE A 186 2.40 -0.30 12.21
C ILE A 186 2.19 -1.08 13.51
N ASP A 187 3.26 -1.60 14.12
CA ASP A 187 3.20 -2.24 15.42
C ASP A 187 2.56 -1.28 16.46
N PRO A 188 1.50 -1.70 17.17
CA PRO A 188 0.85 -0.85 18.15
C PRO A 188 1.79 -0.26 19.22
N LYS A 189 2.93 -0.90 19.50
CA LYS A 189 3.94 -0.39 20.45
C LYS A 189 4.73 0.81 19.93
N GLU A 190 4.74 1.01 18.61
CA GLU A 190 5.52 2.06 17.92
C GLU A 190 4.63 3.25 17.48
N LEU A 191 3.35 3.24 17.87
CA LEU A 191 2.40 4.31 17.55
C LEU A 191 2.70 5.58 18.37
N ALA A 192 3.54 6.44 17.79
CA ALA A 192 3.84 7.76 18.32
C ALA A 192 3.71 8.81 17.20
N TYR A 193 3.07 9.94 17.51
CA TYR A 193 2.99 11.07 16.60
C TYR A 193 4.03 12.15 17.00
N PRO A 194 4.73 12.79 16.05
CA PRO A 194 4.64 12.61 14.59
C PRO A 194 5.42 11.40 14.05
N VAL A 195 4.87 10.75 13.03
CA VAL A 195 5.58 9.73 12.22
C VAL A 195 6.11 10.41 10.96
N ASN A 196 7.42 10.36 10.73
CA ASN A 196 8.04 10.90 9.51
C ASN A 196 8.18 9.83 8.43
N THR A 197 8.77 8.70 8.81
CA THR A 197 9.01 7.54 7.93
C THR A 197 8.70 6.28 8.74
N PRO A 198 7.74 5.44 8.31
CA PRO A 198 7.51 4.14 8.93
C PRO A 198 8.76 3.27 8.79
N ARG A 199 9.30 2.78 9.90
CA ARG A 199 10.51 1.94 9.86
C ARG A 199 10.14 0.50 9.53
N GLU A 200 10.89 -0.15 8.64
CA GLU A 200 10.62 -1.52 8.19
C GLU A 200 10.50 -2.55 9.32
N ARG A 201 11.27 -2.41 10.41
CA ARG A 201 11.22 -3.32 11.57
C ARG A 201 10.00 -3.12 12.47
N MET A 202 9.17 -2.11 12.19
CA MET A 202 8.06 -1.67 13.02
C MET A 202 6.72 -1.83 12.30
N VAL A 203 6.73 -2.53 11.16
CA VAL A 203 5.56 -2.70 10.30
C VAL A 203 5.39 -4.16 9.89
N TYR A 204 4.16 -4.54 9.58
CA TYR A 204 3.76 -5.86 9.11
C TYR A 204 2.99 -5.70 7.81
N GLU A 205 3.32 -6.49 6.78
CA GLU A 205 2.60 -6.40 5.51
C GLU A 205 1.17 -6.93 5.68
N VAL A 206 0.20 -6.20 5.11
CA VAL A 206 -1.21 -6.61 5.17
C VAL A 206 -1.41 -7.97 4.51
N LEU A 207 -0.71 -8.25 3.41
CA LEU A 207 -0.79 -9.55 2.72
C LEU A 207 -0.34 -10.72 3.62
N ASP A 208 0.70 -10.53 4.43
CA ASP A 208 1.16 -11.54 5.38
C ASP A 208 0.12 -11.79 6.48
N ILE A 209 -0.49 -10.72 7.00
CA ILE A 209 -1.57 -10.80 8.00
C ILE A 209 -2.77 -11.55 7.41
N LEU A 210 -3.20 -11.20 6.19
CA LEU A 210 -4.33 -11.83 5.52
C LEU A 210 -4.06 -13.32 5.25
N SER A 211 -2.86 -13.65 4.77
CA SER A 211 -2.44 -15.03 4.49
C SER A 211 -2.41 -15.87 5.77
N ALA A 212 -1.76 -15.38 6.84
CA ALA A 212 -1.72 -16.06 8.12
C ALA A 212 -3.13 -16.28 8.71
N THR A 213 -3.99 -15.27 8.63
CA THR A 213 -5.38 -15.38 9.10
C THR A 213 -6.17 -16.41 8.28
N ASN A 214 -6.04 -16.39 6.95
CA ASN A 214 -6.71 -17.33 6.05
C ASN A 214 -6.27 -18.79 6.28
N GLU A 215 -5.00 -19.00 6.63
CA GLU A 215 -4.45 -20.30 6.99
C GLU A 215 -4.78 -20.73 8.44
N GLY A 216 -5.43 -19.87 9.23
CA GLY A 216 -5.71 -20.12 10.65
C GLY A 216 -4.45 -20.08 11.54
N ARG A 217 -3.36 -19.47 11.07
CA ARG A 217 -2.13 -19.28 11.84
C ARG A 217 -2.30 -18.06 12.77
N PRO A 218 -2.10 -18.20 14.10
CA PRO A 218 -2.34 -17.10 15.03
C PRO A 218 -1.20 -16.08 15.13
N PHE A 219 -0.11 -16.27 14.36
CA PHE A 219 1.09 -15.44 14.41
C PHE A 219 1.72 -15.25 13.04
N LEU A 220 2.50 -14.16 12.90
CA LEU A 220 3.45 -13.95 11.82
C LEU A 220 4.84 -14.45 12.22
N VAL A 221 5.58 -14.95 11.23
CA VAL A 221 6.99 -15.34 11.37
C VAL A 221 7.81 -14.29 10.63
N SER A 222 8.69 -13.59 11.33
CA SER A 222 9.66 -12.68 10.72
C SER A 222 11.07 -12.95 11.25
N ASP A 223 12.06 -12.31 10.65
CA ASP A 223 13.47 -12.40 11.08
C ASP A 223 13.67 -11.97 12.54
N THR A 224 12.77 -11.15 13.08
CA THR A 224 12.80 -10.67 14.47
C THR A 224 12.06 -11.58 15.46
N GLY A 225 11.41 -12.64 14.99
CA GLY A 225 10.72 -13.64 15.81
C GLY A 225 9.27 -13.87 15.42
N HIS A 226 8.50 -14.42 16.36
CA HIS A 226 7.06 -14.63 16.21
C HIS A 226 6.30 -13.43 16.79
N LYS A 227 5.29 -12.95 16.06
CA LYS A 227 4.37 -11.91 16.52
C LYS A 227 2.94 -12.40 16.41
N GLU A 228 2.20 -12.42 17.51
CA GLU A 228 0.78 -12.81 17.50
C GLU A 228 -0.07 -11.78 16.72
N LEU A 229 -1.00 -12.27 15.90
CA LEU A 229 -1.88 -11.40 15.11
C LEU A 229 -2.76 -10.52 16.01
N MET A 230 -3.18 -11.03 17.17
CA MET A 230 -3.93 -10.26 18.18
C MET A 230 -3.09 -9.17 18.85
N GLU A 231 -1.75 -9.23 18.80
CA GLU A 231 -0.92 -8.10 19.23
C GLU A 231 -0.82 -7.01 18.16
N ILE A 232 -1.02 -7.36 16.89
CA ILE A 232 -0.96 -6.43 15.76
C ILE A 232 -2.33 -5.76 15.57
N LEU A 233 -3.41 -6.53 15.70
CA LEU A 233 -4.80 -6.10 15.53
C LEU A 233 -5.64 -6.46 16.77
N PRO A 234 -5.40 -5.83 17.94
CA PRO A 234 -6.00 -6.24 19.21
C PRO A 234 -7.53 -6.14 19.25
N ASP A 235 -8.09 -5.20 18.51
CA ASP A 235 -9.53 -4.91 18.47
C ASP A 235 -10.28 -5.67 17.36
N GLU A 236 -9.58 -6.49 16.57
CA GLU A 236 -10.15 -7.11 15.37
C GLU A 236 -10.53 -8.57 15.57
N SER A 237 -11.69 -8.96 15.05
CA SER A 237 -12.10 -10.37 15.01
C SER A 237 -11.41 -11.09 13.85
N LEU A 238 -10.44 -11.94 14.18
CA LEU A 238 -9.68 -12.75 13.21
C LEU A 238 -10.41 -14.04 12.78
N SER A 239 -11.64 -14.26 13.25
CA SER A 239 -12.42 -15.47 12.95
C SER A 239 -12.94 -15.52 11.52
N ASP A 240 -13.10 -14.36 10.88
CA ASP A 240 -13.60 -14.24 9.51
C ASP A 240 -12.73 -13.26 8.75
N VAL A 241 -11.78 -13.82 8.01
CA VAL A 241 -10.79 -13.07 7.24
C VAL A 241 -11.44 -12.15 6.20
N SER A 242 -12.61 -12.52 5.67
CA SER A 242 -13.33 -11.73 4.65
C SER A 242 -13.94 -10.45 5.22
N ASN A 243 -14.06 -10.36 6.54
CA ASN A 243 -14.62 -9.21 7.24
C ASN A 243 -13.56 -8.32 7.91
N LEU A 244 -12.27 -8.62 7.73
CA LEU A 244 -11.19 -7.78 8.25
C LEU A 244 -11.29 -6.37 7.67
N SER A 245 -11.23 -5.38 8.56
CA SER A 245 -11.28 -3.97 8.19
C SER A 245 -10.07 -3.52 7.35
N LEU A 246 -8.95 -4.25 7.42
CA LEU A 246 -7.79 -4.05 6.54
C LEU A 246 -8.12 -4.20 5.06
N LEU A 247 -9.13 -5.01 4.70
CA LEU A 247 -9.57 -5.16 3.32
C LEU A 247 -10.18 -3.87 2.76
N GLY A 248 -10.60 -2.92 3.61
CA GLY A 248 -11.26 -1.70 3.17
C GLY A 248 -12.51 -1.94 2.30
N GLY A 249 -13.18 -3.09 2.47
CA GLY A 249 -14.32 -3.51 1.64
C GLY A 249 -13.97 -4.24 0.34
N ARG A 250 -12.68 -4.56 0.09
CA ARG A 250 -12.24 -5.40 -1.03
C ARG A 250 -12.51 -6.89 -0.75
N ASP A 251 -12.63 -7.68 -1.81
CA ASP A 251 -12.66 -9.13 -1.70
C ASP A 251 -11.25 -9.66 -1.41
N ILE A 252 -11.14 -10.57 -0.44
CA ILE A 252 -9.86 -11.18 -0.08
C ILE A 252 -9.25 -11.98 -1.23
N LYS A 253 -10.08 -12.64 -2.05
CA LYS A 253 -9.61 -13.46 -3.17
C LYS A 253 -8.89 -12.60 -4.19
N GLU A 254 -9.41 -11.41 -4.49
CA GLU A 254 -8.76 -10.47 -5.41
C GLU A 254 -7.36 -10.09 -4.93
N LEU A 255 -7.16 -9.91 -3.61
CA LEU A 255 -5.85 -9.56 -3.06
C LEU A 255 -4.89 -10.75 -3.04
N ILE A 256 -5.37 -11.95 -2.68
CA ILE A 256 -4.53 -13.16 -2.64
C ILE A 256 -4.15 -13.58 -4.06
N GLU A 257 -5.07 -13.56 -5.02
CA GLU A 257 -4.76 -13.89 -6.42
C GLU A 257 -3.71 -12.95 -7.01
N VAL A 258 -3.82 -11.64 -6.74
CA VAL A 258 -2.79 -10.65 -7.15
C VAL A 258 -1.45 -10.96 -6.47
N ALA A 259 -1.45 -11.30 -5.19
CA ALA A 259 -0.23 -11.66 -4.46
C ALA A 259 0.38 -12.97 -5.01
N GLU A 260 -0.43 -13.97 -5.34
CA GLU A 260 0.01 -15.23 -5.93
C GLU A 260 0.56 -15.03 -7.35
N GLU A 261 -0.05 -14.17 -8.16
CA GLU A 261 0.47 -13.78 -9.48
C GLU A 261 1.82 -13.06 -9.36
N ILE A 262 1.98 -12.17 -8.38
CA ILE A 262 3.27 -11.51 -8.09
C ILE A 262 4.32 -12.55 -7.63
N VAL A 263 3.97 -13.44 -6.70
CA VAL A 263 4.91 -14.46 -6.18
C VAL A 263 5.31 -15.47 -7.26
N THR A 264 4.36 -15.90 -8.11
CA THR A 264 4.66 -16.79 -9.25
C THR A 264 5.52 -16.10 -10.31
N ASN A 265 5.34 -14.80 -10.53
CA ASN A 265 6.24 -14.00 -11.35
C ASN A 265 7.62 -13.77 -10.70
N ILE A 266 7.75 -13.93 -9.38
CA ILE A 266 9.03 -13.78 -8.68
C ILE A 266 9.75 -15.13 -8.50
N ASN A 267 9.05 -16.24 -8.32
CA ASN A 267 9.63 -17.55 -7.99
C ASN A 267 9.01 -18.65 -8.86
N ILE A 268 9.80 -19.14 -9.82
CA ILE A 268 9.37 -20.19 -10.76
C ILE A 268 9.76 -21.57 -10.24
N ASN A 269 8.96 -22.59 -10.55
CA ASN A 269 9.14 -23.95 -10.09
C ASN A 269 9.02 -24.95 -11.26
N ILE A 270 9.19 -26.24 -10.99
CA ILE A 270 9.21 -27.29 -12.02
C ILE A 270 7.92 -27.37 -12.85
N ARG A 271 6.77 -26.91 -12.32
CA ARG A 271 5.50 -26.87 -13.05
C ARG A 271 5.51 -25.83 -14.17
N ASP A 272 6.39 -24.83 -14.09
CA ASP A 272 6.51 -23.72 -15.05
C ASP A 272 7.52 -24.01 -16.17
N LEU A 273 8.02 -25.25 -16.25
CA LEU A 273 9.04 -25.64 -17.23
C LEU A 273 8.58 -25.38 -18.67
N ASP A 274 7.31 -25.59 -18.99
CA ASP A 274 6.77 -25.28 -20.32
C ASP A 274 6.81 -23.77 -20.61
N SER A 275 6.36 -22.95 -19.66
CA SER A 275 6.39 -21.48 -19.76
C SER A 275 7.82 -20.94 -19.91
N VAL A 276 8.76 -21.42 -19.10
CA VAL A 276 10.19 -21.02 -19.19
C VAL A 276 10.77 -21.38 -20.55
N ILE A 277 10.46 -22.57 -21.08
CA ILE A 277 10.96 -23.01 -22.40
C ILE A 277 10.33 -22.18 -23.52
N GLU A 278 9.03 -21.92 -23.47
CA GLU A 278 8.33 -21.07 -24.43
C GLU A 278 8.92 -19.65 -24.44
N GLU A 279 9.09 -19.05 -23.27
CA GLU A 279 9.60 -17.69 -23.15
C GLU A 279 11.02 -17.57 -23.71
N LEU A 280 11.91 -18.49 -23.36
CA LEU A 280 13.30 -18.43 -23.81
C LEU A 280 13.41 -18.76 -25.31
N THR A 281 12.74 -19.80 -25.80
CA THR A 281 12.98 -20.31 -27.16
C THR A 281 12.03 -19.75 -28.21
N ILE A 282 10.73 -19.65 -27.91
CA ILE A 282 9.71 -19.23 -28.88
C ILE A 282 9.63 -17.70 -28.90
N LEU A 283 9.54 -17.07 -27.74
CA LEU A 283 9.31 -15.62 -27.65
C LEU A 283 10.60 -14.81 -27.76
N ASN A 284 11.70 -15.29 -27.18
CA ASN A 284 12.99 -14.58 -27.18
C ASN A 284 14.06 -15.19 -28.10
N HIS A 285 13.72 -16.26 -28.82
CA HIS A 285 14.60 -16.91 -29.82
C HIS A 285 16.00 -17.29 -29.29
N LEU A 286 16.09 -17.68 -28.02
CA LEU A 286 17.34 -18.11 -27.40
C LEU A 286 17.84 -19.41 -28.06
N PRO A 287 19.08 -19.45 -28.60
CA PRO A 287 19.61 -20.65 -29.20
C PRO A 287 19.83 -21.75 -28.15
N CYS A 288 19.21 -22.92 -28.30
CA CYS A 288 19.30 -24.01 -27.31
C CYS A 288 20.74 -24.52 -27.06
N HIS A 289 21.69 -24.33 -27.98
CA HIS A 289 23.06 -24.82 -27.80
C HIS A 289 23.84 -24.14 -26.66
N ILE A 290 23.35 -23.01 -26.14
CA ILE A 290 23.99 -22.29 -25.02
C ILE A 290 23.66 -22.88 -23.65
N TRP A 291 22.86 -23.95 -23.61
CA TRP A 291 22.34 -24.55 -22.38
C TRP A 291 23.43 -24.86 -21.35
N HIS A 292 24.61 -25.27 -21.82
CA HIS A 292 25.72 -25.67 -20.96
C HIS A 292 26.26 -24.47 -20.18
N ASP A 293 26.66 -23.40 -20.88
CA ASP A 293 27.21 -22.20 -20.26
C ASP A 293 26.15 -21.48 -19.40
N LEU A 294 24.92 -21.40 -19.89
CA LEU A 294 23.79 -20.87 -19.11
C LEU A 294 23.54 -21.69 -17.84
N GLY A 295 23.59 -23.02 -17.92
CA GLY A 295 23.43 -23.92 -16.78
C GLY A 295 24.48 -23.66 -15.69
N LEU A 296 25.73 -23.41 -16.07
CA LEU A 296 26.80 -23.03 -15.14
C LEU A 296 26.51 -21.70 -14.44
N GLN A 297 26.00 -20.69 -15.16
CA GLN A 297 25.62 -19.40 -14.55
C GLN A 297 24.46 -19.54 -13.57
N LEU A 298 23.50 -20.39 -13.90
CA LEU A 298 22.33 -20.69 -13.08
C LEU A 298 22.67 -21.51 -11.82
N GLY A 299 23.87 -22.10 -11.77
CA GLY A 299 24.39 -22.79 -10.60
C GLY A 299 24.39 -24.31 -10.69
N LEU A 300 24.20 -24.88 -11.88
CA LEU A 300 24.45 -26.30 -12.11
C LEU A 300 25.96 -26.57 -12.16
N TYR A 301 26.37 -27.74 -11.70
CA TYR A 301 27.77 -28.16 -11.76
C TYR A 301 28.09 -28.80 -13.11
N GLN A 302 29.38 -28.75 -13.47
CA GLN A 302 29.90 -29.38 -14.67
C GLN A 302 29.51 -30.87 -14.79
N PRO A 303 29.62 -31.71 -13.73
CA PRO A 303 29.20 -33.12 -13.83
C PRO A 303 27.72 -33.29 -14.16
N THR A 304 26.84 -32.51 -13.52
CA THR A 304 25.39 -32.53 -13.78
C THR A 304 25.07 -32.20 -15.24
N LEU A 305 25.80 -31.23 -15.82
CA LEU A 305 25.63 -30.86 -17.23
C LEU A 305 26.18 -31.94 -18.16
N GLU A 306 27.32 -32.56 -17.82
CA GLU A 306 27.88 -33.68 -18.58
C GLU A 306 26.92 -34.88 -18.61
N ASP A 307 26.33 -35.24 -17.46
CA ASP A 307 25.32 -36.29 -17.36
C ASP A 307 24.10 -35.96 -18.25
N ILE A 308 23.62 -34.71 -18.21
CA ILE A 308 22.52 -34.25 -19.10
C ILE A 308 22.91 -34.40 -20.58
N ASN A 309 24.16 -34.09 -20.95
CA ASN A 309 24.62 -34.20 -22.33
C ASN A 309 24.64 -35.66 -22.81
N GLU A 310 25.17 -36.56 -21.98
CA GLU A 310 25.26 -38.00 -22.26
C GLU A 310 23.87 -38.63 -22.39
N ASP A 311 22.98 -38.40 -21.40
CA ASP A 311 21.62 -38.94 -21.37
C ASP A 311 20.77 -38.54 -22.59
N ASN A 312 21.07 -37.39 -23.18
CA ASN A 312 20.33 -36.84 -24.31
C ASN A 312 21.06 -36.99 -25.66
N ASN A 313 22.16 -37.75 -25.71
CA ASN A 313 22.98 -37.98 -26.90
C ASN A 313 23.44 -36.67 -27.58
N GLY A 314 23.71 -35.63 -26.81
CA GLY A 314 24.13 -34.31 -27.32
C GLY A 314 23.06 -33.51 -28.07
N ASP A 315 21.79 -33.90 -28.05
CA ASP A 315 20.70 -33.13 -28.63
C ASP A 315 20.49 -31.83 -27.85
N SER A 316 20.93 -30.70 -28.41
CA SER A 316 20.91 -29.41 -27.73
C SER A 316 19.51 -28.98 -27.27
N LYS A 317 18.43 -29.37 -27.96
CA LYS A 317 17.07 -29.00 -27.53
C LYS A 317 16.65 -29.80 -26.31
N LYS A 318 16.97 -31.09 -26.29
CA LYS A 318 16.69 -31.96 -25.14
C LYS A 318 17.56 -31.59 -23.95
N CYS A 319 18.85 -31.34 -24.16
CA CYS A 319 19.77 -30.89 -23.12
C CYS A 319 19.33 -29.54 -22.52
N PHE A 320 18.91 -28.57 -23.35
CA PHE A 320 18.36 -27.30 -22.87
C PHE A 320 17.13 -27.51 -21.97
N ARG A 321 16.20 -28.38 -22.38
CA ARG A 321 15.01 -28.68 -21.57
C ARG A 321 15.36 -29.34 -20.23
N GLN A 322 16.31 -30.28 -20.22
CA GLN A 322 16.75 -30.93 -18.98
C GLN A 322 17.55 -29.98 -18.09
N CYS A 323 18.37 -29.11 -18.66
CA CYS A 323 19.07 -28.06 -17.94
C CYS A 323 18.11 -27.11 -17.22
N MET A 324 17.05 -26.63 -17.88
CA MET A 324 16.03 -25.82 -17.24
C MET A 324 15.25 -26.61 -16.18
N SER A 325 14.99 -27.90 -16.41
CA SER A 325 14.36 -28.78 -15.42
C SER A 325 15.19 -28.93 -14.15
N ALA A 326 16.50 -29.19 -14.28
CA ALA A 326 17.43 -29.33 -13.16
C ALA A 326 17.54 -28.01 -12.37
N TRP A 327 17.62 -26.89 -13.07
CA TRP A 327 17.60 -25.57 -12.43
C TRP A 327 16.30 -25.33 -11.64
N LEU A 328 15.12 -25.58 -12.23
CA LEU A 328 13.83 -25.43 -11.55
C LEU A 328 13.65 -26.40 -10.37
N LYS A 329 14.30 -27.56 -10.39
CA LYS A 329 14.37 -28.52 -9.26
C LYS A 329 15.33 -28.10 -8.16
N ARG A 330 16.08 -27.01 -8.36
CA ARG A 330 17.06 -26.45 -7.40
C ARG A 330 18.23 -27.40 -7.13
N GLU A 331 18.69 -28.09 -8.18
CA GLU A 331 19.87 -28.96 -8.10
C GLU A 331 21.15 -28.16 -7.85
N ASP A 332 22.19 -28.82 -7.35
CA ASP A 332 23.51 -28.21 -7.09
C ASP A 332 23.46 -26.91 -6.27
N LYS A 333 24.20 -25.87 -6.69
CA LYS A 333 24.31 -24.57 -6.01
C LYS A 333 23.28 -23.56 -6.53
N VAL A 334 22.20 -24.00 -7.17
CA VAL A 334 21.14 -23.10 -7.68
C VAL A 334 20.56 -22.23 -6.57
N LYS A 335 20.37 -22.79 -5.36
CA LYS A 335 19.91 -22.01 -4.20
C LYS A 335 20.87 -20.90 -3.81
N GLU A 336 22.19 -21.15 -3.85
CA GLU A 336 23.22 -20.15 -3.55
C GLU A 336 23.30 -19.05 -4.62
N LYS A 337 22.80 -19.34 -5.84
CA LYS A 337 22.69 -18.39 -6.95
C LYS A 337 21.36 -17.61 -6.96
N GLY A 338 20.59 -17.66 -5.87
CA GLY A 338 19.31 -16.95 -5.73
C GLY A 338 18.08 -17.79 -6.04
N GLY A 339 18.24 -19.08 -6.33
CA GLY A 339 17.14 -19.97 -6.67
C GLY A 339 16.51 -19.70 -8.04
N PRO A 340 15.46 -20.44 -8.42
CA PRO A 340 14.81 -20.28 -9.71
C PRO A 340 13.82 -19.10 -9.69
N SER A 341 14.20 -18.00 -10.32
CA SER A 341 13.38 -16.79 -10.51
C SER A 341 13.63 -16.21 -11.89
N TRP A 342 12.68 -15.43 -12.42
CA TRP A 342 12.90 -14.70 -13.67
C TRP A 342 14.07 -13.71 -13.55
N SER A 343 14.27 -13.14 -12.35
CA SER A 343 15.40 -12.25 -12.06
C SER A 343 16.76 -12.98 -12.06
N SER A 344 16.85 -14.16 -11.45
CA SER A 344 18.09 -14.96 -11.48
C SER A 344 18.41 -15.47 -12.89
N LEU A 345 17.37 -15.82 -13.66
CA LEU A 345 17.49 -16.17 -15.08
C LEU A 345 17.96 -15.00 -15.94
N ALA A 346 17.36 -13.81 -15.79
CA ALA A 346 17.80 -12.61 -16.49
C ALA A 346 19.27 -12.26 -16.15
N THR A 347 19.64 -12.41 -14.88
CA THR A 347 21.03 -12.18 -14.43
C THR A 347 22.01 -13.19 -15.03
N ALA A 348 21.62 -14.46 -15.14
CA ALA A 348 22.43 -15.49 -15.80
C ALA A 348 22.58 -15.21 -17.30
N LEU A 349 21.50 -14.81 -17.96
CA LEU A 349 21.49 -14.43 -19.37
C LEU A 349 22.38 -13.22 -19.66
N ASP A 350 22.42 -12.22 -18.77
CA ASP A 350 23.35 -11.10 -18.89
C ASP A 350 24.81 -11.54 -18.82
N LYS A 351 25.14 -12.48 -17.94
CA LYS A 351 26.50 -13.03 -17.84
C LYS A 351 26.90 -13.82 -19.08
N GLU A 352 25.92 -14.45 -19.74
CA GLU A 352 26.08 -15.09 -21.05
C GLU A 352 26.02 -14.11 -22.25
N GLY A 353 26.00 -12.80 -21.98
CA GLY A 353 25.97 -11.75 -23.02
C GLY A 353 24.64 -11.65 -23.78
N ARG A 354 23.54 -12.20 -23.24
CA ARG A 354 22.19 -12.16 -23.81
C ARG A 354 21.37 -10.97 -23.28
N HIS A 355 21.98 -9.78 -23.28
CA HIS A 355 21.43 -8.57 -22.66
C HIS A 355 20.02 -8.19 -23.12
N HIS A 356 19.74 -8.30 -24.43
CA HIS A 356 18.41 -8.02 -24.97
C HIS A 356 17.34 -8.94 -24.37
N ILE A 357 17.64 -10.24 -24.25
CA ILE A 357 16.70 -11.23 -23.72
C ILE A 357 16.55 -11.04 -22.21
N ALA A 358 17.65 -10.78 -21.51
CA ALA A 358 17.62 -10.46 -20.08
C ALA A 358 16.76 -9.22 -19.79
N THR A 359 16.87 -8.17 -20.62
CA THR A 359 16.05 -6.96 -20.52
C THR A 359 14.57 -7.27 -20.74
N ASN A 360 14.23 -8.00 -21.81
CA ASN A 360 12.85 -8.40 -22.08
C ASN A 360 12.23 -9.19 -20.91
N ILE A 361 12.98 -10.13 -20.34
CA ILE A 361 12.52 -10.92 -19.19
C ILE A 361 12.29 -10.01 -17.97
N ARG A 362 13.21 -9.06 -17.70
CA ARG A 362 13.03 -8.11 -16.59
C ARG A 362 11.80 -7.24 -16.79
N ASP A 363 11.66 -6.67 -17.97
CA ASP A 363 10.53 -5.81 -18.32
C ASP A 363 9.20 -6.55 -18.25
N LYS A 364 9.19 -7.87 -18.48
CA LYS A 364 7.96 -8.67 -18.48
C LYS A 364 7.61 -9.25 -17.11
N PHE A 365 8.61 -9.72 -16.35
CA PHE A 365 8.37 -10.55 -15.16
C PHE A 365 8.98 -10.01 -13.86
N CYS A 366 9.87 -9.03 -13.92
CA CYS A 366 10.59 -8.53 -12.74
C CYS A 366 10.17 -7.11 -12.34
N LYS A 367 8.92 -6.72 -12.61
CA LYS A 367 8.41 -5.36 -12.36
C LYS A 367 8.20 -5.07 -10.89
#